data_AF-A0A9X3HT62-F1
#
_entry.id   AF-A0A9X3HT62-F1
#
_cell.length_a   1.000
_cell.length_b   1.000
_cell.length_c   1.000
_cell.angle_alpha   90.00
_cell.angle_beta   90.00
_cell.angle_gamma   90.00
#
_symmetry.space_group_name_H-M   'P 1'
#
loop_
_entity.id
_entity.type
_entity.pdbx_description
1 polymer ?
#
loop_
_entity_poly.entity_id
_entity_poly.type
_entity_poly.pdbx_seq_one_letter_code
_entity_poly.pdbx_strand_id
1 'polypeptide(L)'
;MTKILFLCSGNYYRSRFCELYFNHLATHHSLPHRASSAALLRDLDNTGNEGAIAKEVFNKLKSLNAQLIDAHRMPRIAHNEDLINADLVYAASESEHRPMVAQHFPNMVNKVQFFQVEDVPIMTPNEAFALLTAEVDQLIHSLRSV
;
A
#
# COMPACT_ATOMS: atom_id res chain seq x y z
N MET A 1 -5.51 17.19 7.74
CA MET A 1 -4.87 15.87 7.96
C MET A 1 -5.52 14.90 7.01
N THR A 2 -4.74 14.22 6.17
CA THR A 2 -5.27 13.28 5.15
C THR A 2 -4.98 11.87 5.60
N LYS A 3 -5.98 10.99 5.50
CA LYS A 3 -5.88 9.55 5.73
C LYS A 3 -5.77 8.84 4.39
N ILE A 4 -4.68 8.10 4.21
CA ILE A 4 -4.40 7.35 2.98
C ILE A 4 -4.57 5.85 3.26
N LEU A 5 -5.19 5.13 2.32
CA LEU A 5 -5.26 3.67 2.35
C LEU A 5 -4.59 3.09 1.11
N PHE A 6 -3.59 2.24 1.31
CA PHE A 6 -2.96 1.45 0.26
C PHE A 6 -3.50 0.02 0.25
N LEU A 7 -3.85 -0.48 -0.93
CA LEU A 7 -4.46 -1.79 -1.15
C LEU A 7 -3.58 -2.62 -2.10
N CYS A 8 -3.44 -3.90 -1.78
CA CYS A 8 -2.96 -4.92 -2.71
C CYS A 8 -3.64 -6.25 -2.37
N SER A 9 -3.35 -7.32 -3.12
CA SER A 9 -3.95 -8.64 -2.91
C SER A 9 -3.79 -9.14 -1.47
N GLY A 10 -2.55 -9.31 -0.97
CA GLY A 10 -2.29 -9.99 0.31
C GLY A 10 -1.79 -9.11 1.47
N ASN A 11 -1.64 -7.80 1.28
CA ASN A 11 -1.13 -6.86 2.30
C ASN A 11 0.21 -7.23 2.96
N TYR A 12 1.05 -7.95 2.21
CA TYR A 12 2.34 -8.45 2.67
C TYR A 12 3.52 -7.77 1.96
N TYR A 13 3.30 -7.39 0.70
CA TYR A 13 4.31 -6.82 -0.19
C TYR A 13 4.01 -5.35 -0.56
N ARG A 14 3.34 -5.11 -1.70
CA ARG A 14 3.23 -3.81 -2.36
C ARG A 14 2.55 -2.73 -1.50
N SER A 15 1.33 -2.99 -1.01
CA SER A 15 0.63 -1.98 -0.17
C SER A 15 1.31 -1.75 1.17
N ARG A 16 1.98 -2.77 1.71
CA ARG A 16 2.70 -2.69 2.98
C ARG A 16 3.97 -1.84 2.87
N PHE A 17 4.69 -1.98 1.76
CA PHE A 17 5.79 -1.08 1.41
C PHE A 17 5.31 0.38 1.34
N CYS A 18 4.24 0.65 0.59
CA CYS A 18 3.73 2.01 0.43
C CYS A 18 3.33 2.66 1.74
N GLU A 19 2.63 1.94 2.62
CA GLU A 19 2.27 2.45 3.95
C GLU A 19 3.49 2.87 4.76
N LEU A 20 4.46 1.96 4.92
CA LEU A 20 5.62 2.20 5.76
C LEU A 20 6.51 3.30 5.19
N TYR A 21 6.73 3.30 3.87
CA TYR A 21 7.53 4.31 3.21
C TYR A 21 6.86 5.69 3.26
N PHE A 22 5.55 5.77 2.98
CA PHE A 22 4.79 7.02 3.10
C PHE A 22 4.84 7.57 4.52
N ASN A 23 4.61 6.75 5.54
CA ASN A 23 4.61 7.19 6.94
C ASN A 23 5.99 7.66 7.40
N HIS A 24 7.06 7.02 6.91
CA HIS A 24 8.42 7.49 7.12
C HIS A 24 8.63 8.88 6.52
N LEU A 25 8.28 9.08 5.24
CA LEU A 25 8.43 10.37 4.57
C LEU A 25 7.57 11.47 5.19
N ALA A 26 6.31 11.16 5.53
CA ALA A 26 5.41 12.09 6.20
C ALA A 26 6.00 12.55 7.53
N THR A 27 6.59 11.63 8.31
CA THR A 27 7.28 11.97 9.56
C THR A 27 8.53 12.80 9.31
N HIS A 28 9.37 12.40 8.35
CA HIS A 28 10.59 13.11 7.97
C HIS A 28 10.30 14.56 7.53
N HIS A 29 9.20 14.78 6.82
CA HIS A 29 8.76 16.10 6.38
C HIS A 29 7.83 16.83 7.37
N SER A 30 7.65 16.31 8.59
CA SER A 30 6.75 16.87 9.62
C SER A 30 5.31 17.09 9.14
N LEU A 31 4.82 16.21 8.27
CA LEU A 31 3.47 16.26 7.74
C LEU A 31 2.48 15.53 8.65
N PRO A 32 1.24 16.05 8.79
CA PRO A 32 0.23 15.45 9.65
C PRO A 32 -0.46 14.24 9.01
N HIS A 33 -0.24 13.96 7.71
CA HIS A 33 -0.91 12.88 6.99
C HIS A 33 -0.45 11.50 7.46
N ARG A 34 -1.34 10.51 7.39
CA ARG A 34 -1.03 9.13 7.79
C ARG A 34 -1.60 8.13 6.79
N ALA A 35 -0.81 7.12 6.49
CA ALA A 35 -1.22 5.99 5.67
C ALA A 35 -1.48 4.75 6.52
N SER A 36 -2.38 3.91 6.03
CA SER A 36 -2.57 2.52 6.46
C SER A 36 -2.61 1.61 5.23
N SER A 37 -2.49 0.31 5.41
CA SER A 37 -2.68 -0.65 4.32
C SER A 37 -3.50 -1.88 4.72
N ALA A 38 -4.14 -2.48 3.71
CA ALA A 38 -4.98 -3.66 3.85
C ALA A 38 -5.00 -4.53 2.58
N ALA A 39 -5.52 -5.75 2.71
CA ALA A 39 -5.60 -6.78 1.69
C ALA A 39 -6.96 -6.78 1.00
N LEU A 40 -6.97 -7.02 -0.30
CA LEU A 40 -8.20 -7.19 -1.08
C LEU A 40 -8.69 -8.64 -1.10
N LEU A 41 -7.78 -9.61 -0.92
CA LEU A 41 -8.17 -11.01 -0.70
C LEU A 41 -9.04 -11.13 0.57
N ARG A 42 -10.01 -12.04 0.52
CA ARG A 42 -10.94 -12.32 1.64
C ARG A 42 -10.48 -13.43 2.56
N ASP A 43 -9.37 -14.08 2.22
CA ASP A 43 -8.70 -15.11 2.98
C ASP A 43 -7.18 -14.96 2.77
N LEU A 44 -6.42 -15.01 3.86
CA LEU A 44 -4.96 -14.88 3.86
C LEU A 44 -4.24 -16.16 4.33
N ASP A 45 -4.98 -17.17 4.78
CA ASP A 45 -4.45 -18.37 5.45
C ASP A 45 -3.58 -19.24 4.52
N ASN A 46 -3.81 -19.16 3.20
CA ASN A 46 -3.15 -19.98 2.19
C ASN A 46 -2.24 -19.19 1.25
N THR A 47 -1.78 -18.01 1.67
CA THR A 47 -0.89 -17.18 0.83
C THR A 47 0.54 -17.70 0.76
N GLY A 48 0.95 -18.58 1.67
CA GLY A 48 2.34 -19.02 1.80
C GLY A 48 3.27 -17.94 2.35
N ASN A 49 2.73 -16.80 2.79
CA ASN A 49 3.50 -15.71 3.36
C ASN A 49 3.91 -16.03 4.80
N GLU A 50 5.18 -15.79 5.13
CA GLU A 50 5.73 -16.02 6.47
C GLU A 50 5.90 -14.71 7.23
N GLY A 51 5.16 -14.56 8.33
CA GLY A 51 5.27 -13.40 9.21
C GLY A 51 4.57 -12.14 8.68
N ALA A 52 5.01 -10.98 9.16
CA ALA A 52 4.25 -9.74 9.03
C ALA A 52 4.45 -9.00 7.69
N ILE A 53 5.60 -9.20 7.04
CA ILE A 53 6.00 -8.42 5.86
C ILE A 53 7.04 -9.18 5.04
N ALA A 54 6.98 -9.04 3.71
CA ALA A 54 7.96 -9.65 2.81
C ALA A 54 9.39 -9.17 3.14
N LYS A 55 10.35 -10.09 3.09
CA LYS A 55 11.77 -9.81 3.34
C LYS A 55 12.31 -8.74 2.39
N GLU A 56 11.85 -8.75 1.15
CA GLU A 56 12.16 -7.79 0.11
C GLU A 56 11.76 -6.38 0.52
N VAL A 57 10.59 -6.22 1.15
CA VAL A 57 10.11 -4.91 1.65
C VAL A 57 10.98 -4.41 2.77
N PHE A 58 11.30 -5.28 3.72
CA PHE A 58 12.21 -4.95 4.81
C PHE A 58 13.57 -4.47 4.27
N ASN A 59 14.14 -5.22 3.32
CA ASN A 59 15.41 -4.87 2.68
C ASN A 59 15.33 -3.55 1.92
N LYS A 60 14.26 -3.32 1.16
CA LYS A 60 14.06 -2.08 0.41
C LYS A 60 13.95 -0.89 1.36
N LEU A 61 13.08 -0.95 2.37
CA LEU A 61 12.91 0.13 3.34
C LEU A 61 14.22 0.44 4.08
N LYS A 62 14.98 -0.59 4.46
CA LYS A 62 16.32 -0.42 5.03
C LYS A 62 17.28 0.29 4.08
N SER A 63 17.27 -0.07 2.78
CA SER A 63 18.09 0.60 1.76
C SER A 63 17.72 2.08 1.55
N LEU A 64 16.48 2.45 1.86
CA LEU A 64 15.98 3.83 1.80
C LEU A 64 16.19 4.59 3.13
N ASN A 65 16.85 3.99 4.13
CA ASN A 65 16.97 4.50 5.50
C ASN A 65 15.61 4.82 6.16
N ALA A 66 14.56 4.11 5.75
CA ALA A 66 13.22 4.31 6.26
C ALA A 66 13.06 3.70 7.66
N GLN A 67 12.36 4.41 8.53
CA GLN A 67 11.99 3.89 9.85
C GLN A 67 10.87 2.85 9.72
N LEU A 68 11.08 1.68 10.33
CA LEU A 68 10.17 0.54 10.29
C LEU A 68 9.20 0.55 11.47
N ILE A 69 8.45 1.64 11.61
CA ILE A 69 7.44 1.75 12.67
C ILE A 69 6.32 0.75 12.38
N ASP A 70 5.97 -0.07 13.38
CA ASP A 70 4.91 -1.07 13.31
C ASP A 70 5.11 -2.17 12.25
N ALA A 71 6.35 -2.44 11.82
CA ALA A 71 6.64 -3.48 10.83
C ALA A 71 6.22 -4.90 11.26
N HIS A 72 5.96 -5.12 12.55
CA HIS A 72 5.50 -6.39 13.12
C HIS A 72 3.99 -6.65 12.92
N ARG A 73 3.21 -5.66 12.50
CA ARG A 73 1.77 -5.84 12.29
C ARG A 73 1.50 -6.76 11.11
N MET A 74 0.82 -7.87 11.39
CA MET A 74 0.42 -8.88 10.40
C MET A 74 -0.45 -8.28 9.28
N PRO A 75 -0.44 -8.88 8.08
CA PRO A 75 -1.38 -8.55 7.02
C PRO A 75 -2.83 -8.62 7.52
N ARG A 76 -3.67 -7.70 7.05
CA ARG A 76 -5.09 -7.65 7.42
C ARG A 76 -5.97 -7.47 6.20
N ILE A 77 -7.19 -7.98 6.27
CA ILE A 77 -8.21 -7.83 5.23
C ILE A 77 -8.81 -6.41 5.31
N ALA A 78 -9.10 -5.84 4.14
CA ALA A 78 -9.81 -4.57 4.04
C ALA A 78 -11.30 -4.75 4.39
N HIS A 79 -11.85 -3.75 5.08
CA HIS A 79 -13.27 -3.64 5.37
C HIS A 79 -13.83 -2.33 4.81
N ASN A 80 -15.17 -2.22 4.72
CA ASN A 80 -15.80 -1.02 4.15
C ASN A 80 -15.39 0.24 4.92
N GLU A 81 -15.23 0.14 6.22
CA GLU A 81 -14.82 1.22 7.10
C GLU A 81 -13.45 1.78 6.72
N ASP A 82 -12.52 0.94 6.25
CA ASP A 82 -11.20 1.39 5.79
C ASP A 82 -11.35 2.34 4.60
N LEU A 83 -12.12 1.94 3.59
CA LEU A 83 -12.34 2.73 2.39
C LEU A 83 -13.18 3.97 2.68
N ILE A 84 -14.18 3.89 3.57
CA ILE A 84 -15.02 5.03 3.97
C ILE A 84 -14.17 6.08 4.68
N ASN A 85 -13.35 5.67 5.64
CA ASN A 85 -12.58 6.58 6.50
C ASN A 85 -11.33 7.16 5.84
N ALA A 86 -10.86 6.57 4.74
CA ALA A 86 -9.75 7.10 3.98
C ALA A 86 -10.19 8.27 3.08
N ASP A 87 -9.41 9.33 3.04
CA ASP A 87 -9.61 10.47 2.14
C ASP A 87 -9.08 10.11 0.73
N LEU A 88 -7.96 9.38 0.68
CA LEU A 88 -7.34 8.89 -0.56
C LEU A 88 -7.15 7.37 -0.48
N VAL A 89 -7.49 6.67 -1.56
CA VAL A 89 -7.36 5.20 -1.63
C VAL A 89 -6.61 4.82 -2.90
N TYR A 90 -5.56 4.02 -2.77
CA TYR A 90 -4.72 3.57 -3.86
C TYR A 90 -4.62 2.04 -3.88
N ALA A 91 -4.80 1.41 -5.04
CA ALA A 91 -4.49 0.00 -5.27
C ALA A 91 -3.26 -0.15 -6.18
N ALA A 92 -2.42 -1.17 -5.93
CA ALA A 92 -1.12 -1.29 -6.58
C ALA A 92 -1.17 -1.55 -8.11
N SER A 93 -2.16 -2.29 -8.58
CA SER A 93 -2.34 -2.64 -10.00
C SER A 93 -3.81 -2.51 -10.39
N GLU A 94 -4.10 -1.80 -11.47
CA GLU A 94 -5.46 -1.68 -11.97
C GLU A 94 -6.00 -3.02 -12.48
N SER A 95 -5.21 -3.72 -13.29
CA SER A 95 -5.62 -4.97 -13.94
C SER A 95 -5.95 -6.05 -12.92
N GLU A 96 -5.15 -6.15 -11.86
CA GLU A 96 -5.29 -7.14 -10.79
C GLU A 96 -6.39 -6.75 -9.80
N HIS A 97 -6.42 -5.49 -9.35
CA HIS A 97 -7.22 -5.12 -8.18
C HIS A 97 -8.56 -4.48 -8.52
N ARG A 98 -8.75 -3.87 -9.70
CA ARG A 98 -10.06 -3.30 -10.06
C ARG A 98 -11.18 -4.35 -10.02
N PRO A 99 -10.99 -5.60 -10.52
CA PRO A 99 -11.99 -6.66 -10.37
C PRO A 99 -12.29 -7.00 -8.91
N MET A 100 -11.25 -7.11 -8.06
CA MET A 100 -11.41 -7.41 -6.63
C MET A 100 -12.18 -6.31 -5.89
N VAL A 101 -11.86 -5.04 -6.17
CA VAL A 101 -12.59 -3.90 -5.60
C VAL A 101 -14.04 -3.91 -6.08
N ALA A 102 -14.30 -4.16 -7.36
CA ALA A 102 -15.66 -4.23 -7.88
C ALA A 102 -16.47 -5.37 -7.25
N GLN A 103 -15.83 -6.50 -6.97
CA GLN A 103 -16.47 -7.65 -6.35
C GLN A 103 -16.74 -7.44 -4.84
N HIS A 104 -15.81 -6.88 -4.10
CA HIS A 104 -15.89 -6.80 -2.63
C HIS A 104 -16.39 -5.44 -2.11
N PHE A 105 -16.19 -4.38 -2.89
CA PHE A 105 -16.53 -2.99 -2.55
C PHE A 105 -17.15 -2.26 -3.76
N PRO A 106 -18.26 -2.77 -4.34
CA PRO A 106 -18.79 -2.31 -5.63
C PRO A 106 -19.05 -0.79 -5.67
N ASN A 107 -19.50 -0.20 -4.56
CA ASN A 107 -19.80 1.23 -4.46
C ASN A 107 -18.56 2.12 -4.31
N MET A 108 -17.37 1.53 -4.15
CA MET A 108 -16.12 2.24 -3.88
C MET A 108 -15.15 2.22 -5.07
N VAL A 109 -15.47 1.54 -6.17
CA VAL A 109 -14.57 1.43 -7.34
C VAL A 109 -14.10 2.79 -7.84
N ASN A 110 -14.99 3.78 -7.89
CA ASN A 110 -14.66 5.14 -8.34
C ASN A 110 -13.85 5.95 -7.32
N LYS A 111 -13.80 5.52 -6.05
CA LYS A 111 -12.98 6.12 -4.99
C LYS A 111 -11.54 5.63 -5.04
N VAL A 112 -11.31 4.44 -5.58
CA VAL A 112 -9.98 3.83 -5.65
C VAL A 112 -9.24 4.32 -6.88
N GLN A 113 -8.08 4.94 -6.64
CA GLN A 113 -7.08 5.21 -7.67
C GLN A 113 -6.18 3.99 -7.82
N PHE A 114 -5.67 3.75 -9.02
CA PHE A 114 -4.86 2.57 -9.31
C PHE A 114 -3.49 3.01 -9.80
N PHE A 115 -2.45 2.50 -9.16
CA PHE A 115 -1.12 2.48 -9.75
C PHE A 115 -1.06 1.39 -10.82
N GLN A 116 0.02 1.35 -11.58
CA GLN A 116 0.28 0.36 -12.63
C GLN A 116 1.46 -0.53 -12.24
N VAL A 117 1.41 -1.09 -11.02
CA VAL A 117 2.47 -1.91 -10.42
C VAL A 117 1.99 -3.34 -10.22
N GLU A 118 2.35 -4.19 -11.18
CA GLU A 118 2.01 -5.61 -11.17
C GLU A 118 2.81 -6.40 -10.11
N ASP A 119 2.32 -7.60 -9.78
CA ASP A 119 3.05 -8.52 -8.89
C ASP A 119 3.98 -9.46 -9.68
N VAL A 120 4.77 -10.22 -8.94
CA VAL A 120 5.47 -11.38 -9.48
C VAL A 120 4.47 -12.41 -10.05
N PRO A 121 4.77 -13.05 -11.20
CA PRO A 121 6.00 -12.95 -11.99
C PRO A 121 5.97 -11.85 -13.07
N ILE A 122 4.90 -11.06 -13.20
CA ILE A 122 4.76 -10.06 -14.27
C ILE A 122 5.80 -8.94 -14.13
N MET A 123 6.03 -8.50 -12.89
CA MET A 123 7.02 -7.48 -12.57
C MET A 123 8.00 -8.01 -11.52
N THR A 124 9.29 -7.73 -11.69
CA THR A 124 10.27 -8.10 -10.68
C THR A 124 10.15 -7.22 -9.45
N PRO A 125 10.59 -7.67 -8.26
CA PRO A 125 10.50 -6.85 -7.07
C PRO A 125 11.24 -5.50 -7.18
N ASN A 126 12.35 -5.46 -7.90
CA ASN A 126 13.14 -4.24 -8.09
C ASN A 126 12.39 -3.21 -8.94
N GLU A 127 11.75 -3.64 -10.04
CA GLU A 127 10.93 -2.78 -10.89
C GLU A 127 9.72 -2.26 -10.12
N ALA A 128 9.02 -3.15 -9.41
CA ALA A 128 7.87 -2.78 -8.60
C ALA A 128 8.25 -1.76 -7.52
N PHE A 129 9.36 -1.96 -6.81
CA PHE A 129 9.82 -0.98 -5.83
C PHE A 129 10.19 0.37 -6.45
N ALA A 130 10.80 0.39 -7.64
CA ALA A 130 11.14 1.66 -8.30
C ALA A 130 9.87 2.47 -8.59
N LEU A 131 8.84 1.83 -9.13
CA LEU A 131 7.56 2.48 -9.43
C LEU A 131 6.82 2.90 -8.15
N LEU A 132 6.69 2.01 -7.15
CA LEU A 132 6.01 2.34 -5.90
C LEU A 132 6.72 3.48 -5.15
N THR A 133 8.06 3.54 -5.20
CA THR A 133 8.81 4.66 -4.62
C THR A 133 8.42 5.96 -5.30
N ALA A 134 8.41 6.00 -6.64
CA ALA A 134 8.04 7.18 -7.41
C ALA A 134 6.59 7.63 -7.13
N GLU A 135 5.63 6.70 -7.09
CA GLU A 135 4.23 6.99 -6.79
C GLU A 135 4.05 7.58 -5.38
N VAL A 136 4.73 7.01 -4.38
CA VAL A 136 4.67 7.49 -3.00
C VAL A 136 5.37 8.85 -2.85
N ASP A 137 6.52 9.06 -3.51
CA ASP A 137 7.22 10.33 -3.51
C ASP A 137 6.37 11.44 -4.15
N GLN A 138 5.70 11.14 -5.27
CA GLN A 138 4.78 12.05 -5.93
C GLN A 138 3.58 12.39 -5.04
N LEU A 139 3.02 11.41 -4.34
CA LEU A 139 1.93 11.64 -3.38
C LEU A 139 2.38 12.52 -2.20
N ILE A 140 3.58 12.30 -1.67
CA ILE A 140 4.14 13.18 -0.63
C ILE A 140 4.32 14.60 -1.17
N HIS A 141 4.84 14.75 -2.39
CA HIS A 141 5.01 16.05 -3.03
C HIS A 141 3.69 16.81 -3.21
N SER A 142 2.62 16.13 -3.64
CA SER A 142 1.32 16.75 -3.82
C SER A 142 0.74 17.22 -2.48
N LEU A 143 0.86 16.41 -1.41
CA LEU A 143 0.36 16.76 -0.08
C LEU A 143 1.14 17.88 0.61
N ARG A 144 2.39 18.14 0.20
CA ARG A 144 3.19 19.28 0.68
C ARG A 144 2.82 20.60 0.03
N SER A 145 2.19 20.56 -1.13
CA SER A 145 1.89 21.73 -1.96
C SER A 145 0.48 22.29 -1.72
N VAL A 146 -0.22 21.74 -0.72
CA VAL A 146 -1.58 22.10 -0.27
C VAL A 146 -1.52 22.98 0.98
#